data_AF-A0A4U7CH81-F1
#
_entry.id   AF-A0A4U7CH81-F1
#
_cell.length_a   1.000
_cell.length_b   1.000
_cell.length_c   1.000
_cell.angle_alpha   90.00
_cell.angle_beta   90.00
_cell.angle_gamma   90.00
#
_symmetry.space_group_name_H-M   'P 1'
#
loop_
_entity.id
_entity.type
_entity.pdbx_description
1 polymer ?
#
loop_
_entity_poly.entity_id
_entity_poly.type
_entity_poly.pdbx_seq_one_letter_code
_entity_poly.pdbx_strand_id
1 'polypeptide(L)'
;MTSAIPLIGGIPAGPELLIILLVLVLLFGANKIPKLARSTGQAMGEFKKGREQVEEELKDMQDGKSADSTLDDEDDDLDELETETEKETSA
;
A
#
# COMPACT_ATOMS: atom_id res chain seq x y z
N MET A 1 31.36 -26.94 -5.59
CA MET A 1 31.71 -26.33 -4.29
C MET A 1 30.62 -25.33 -3.97
N THR A 2 29.77 -25.70 -3.04
CA THR A 2 28.61 -24.93 -2.57
C THR A 2 29.10 -23.70 -1.81
N SER A 3 29.10 -22.54 -2.46
CA SER A 3 29.44 -21.29 -1.80
C SER A 3 28.29 -20.94 -0.87
N ALA A 4 28.53 -21.10 0.43
CA ALA A 4 27.68 -20.60 1.49
C ALA A 4 27.62 -19.07 1.37
N ILE A 5 26.43 -18.54 1.11
CA ILE A 5 26.17 -17.11 1.12
C ILE A 5 25.91 -16.70 2.58
N PRO A 6 26.68 -15.76 3.15
CA PRO A 6 26.57 -15.39 4.55
C PRO A 6 25.27 -14.67 4.82
N LEU A 7 24.54 -15.18 5.81
CA LEU A 7 23.21 -14.77 6.24
C LEU A 7 23.27 -13.57 7.21
N ILE A 8 23.78 -12.43 6.78
CA ILE A 8 23.70 -11.17 7.55
C ILE A 8 23.31 -10.04 6.60
N GLY A 9 22.05 -9.61 6.67
CA GLY A 9 21.62 -8.29 6.21
C GLY A 9 21.37 -8.13 4.71
N GLY A 10 20.32 -8.76 4.19
CA GLY A 10 19.78 -8.38 2.88
C GLY A 10 18.70 -9.35 2.44
N ILE A 11 17.49 -8.85 2.24
CA ILE A 11 16.41 -9.62 1.62
C ILE A 11 16.96 -10.22 0.31
N PRO A 12 16.76 -11.53 0.05
CA PRO A 12 17.23 -12.16 -1.17
C PRO A 12 16.57 -11.50 -2.38
N ALA A 13 17.29 -10.59 -3.03
CA ALA A 13 16.84 -9.86 -4.21
C ALA A 13 17.49 -10.51 -5.44
N GLY A 14 16.91 -11.61 -5.92
CA GLY A 14 17.47 -12.36 -7.05
C GLY A 14 16.87 -13.75 -7.22
N PRO A 15 17.57 -14.66 -7.91
CA PRO A 15 17.11 -16.04 -8.15
C PRO A 15 16.77 -16.81 -6.87
N GLU A 16 17.37 -16.44 -5.75
CA GLU A 16 17.08 -16.99 -4.42
C GLU A 16 15.60 -16.81 -4.02
N LEU A 17 14.98 -15.68 -4.37
CA LEU A 17 13.56 -15.44 -4.11
C LEU A 17 12.67 -16.40 -4.91
N LEU A 18 13.04 -16.72 -6.16
CA LEU A 18 12.35 -17.73 -6.96
C LEU A 18 12.48 -19.13 -6.35
N ILE A 19 13.64 -19.47 -5.79
CA ILE A 19 13.83 -20.76 -5.11
C ILE A 19 12.95 -20.84 -3.86
N ILE A 20 12.91 -19.78 -3.05
CA ILE A 20 12.05 -19.71 -1.86
C ILE A 20 10.57 -19.81 -2.28
N LEU A 21 10.16 -19.07 -3.31
CA LEU A 21 8.81 -19.13 -3.86
C LEU A 21 8.46 -20.53 -4.34
N LEU A 22 9.37 -21.21 -5.03
CA LEU A 22 9.18 -22.58 -5.50
C LEU A 22 8.97 -23.54 -4.31
N VAL A 23 9.78 -23.43 -3.26
CA VAL A 23 9.62 -24.24 -2.04
C VAL A 23 8.26 -23.97 -1.39
N LEU A 24 7.84 -22.71 -1.26
CA LEU A 24 6.52 -22.35 -0.72
C LEU A 24 5.37 -22.92 -1.56
N VAL A 25 5.49 -22.87 -2.88
CA VAL A 25 4.51 -23.45 -3.81
C VAL A 25 4.46 -24.97 -3.69
N LEU A 26 5.57 -25.66 -3.44
CA LEU A 26 5.56 -27.11 -3.21
C LEU A 26 4.91 -27.49 -1.87
N LEU A 27 5.12 -26.69 -0.82
CA LEU A 27 4.53 -26.94 0.51
C LEU A 27 3.03 -26.63 0.56
N PHE A 28 2.62 -25.49 0.01
CA PHE A 28 1.24 -25.00 0.13
C PHE A 28 0.39 -25.22 -1.13
N GLY A 29 1.02 -25.45 -2.28
CA GLY A 29 0.39 -25.55 -3.60
C GLY A 29 0.26 -24.21 -4.32
N ALA A 30 0.39 -24.23 -5.66
CA ALA A 30 0.35 -23.04 -6.52
C ALA A 30 -0.95 -22.22 -6.40
N ASN A 31 -2.06 -22.86 -6.01
CA ASN A 31 -3.36 -22.22 -5.89
C ASN A 31 -3.60 -21.56 -4.52
N LYS A 32 -2.81 -21.87 -3.48
CA LYS A 32 -3.12 -21.44 -2.12
C LYS A 32 -2.80 -19.97 -1.88
N ILE A 33 -1.63 -19.51 -2.31
CA ILE A 33 -1.21 -18.11 -2.16
C ILE A 33 -2.14 -17.14 -2.94
N PRO A 34 -2.48 -17.38 -4.22
CA PRO A 34 -3.42 -16.52 -4.94
C PRO A 34 -4.82 -16.52 -4.32
N LYS A 35 -5.29 -17.67 -3.83
CA LYS A 35 -6.61 -17.79 -3.19
C LYS A 35 -6.66 -17.02 -1.87
N LEU A 36 -5.62 -17.11 -1.05
CA LEU A 36 -5.47 -16.33 0.18
C LEU A 36 -5.43 -14.83 -0.11
N ALA A 37 -4.61 -14.41 -1.09
CA ALA A 37 -4.53 -13.01 -1.50
C ALA A 37 -5.90 -12.47 -1.95
N ARG A 38 -6.65 -13.25 -2.74
CA ARG A 38 -7.98 -12.86 -3.20
C ARG A 38 -8.99 -12.74 -2.06
N SER A 39 -9.08 -13.72 -1.17
CA SER A 39 -10.02 -13.66 -0.04
C SER A 39 -9.67 -12.56 0.95
N THR A 40 -8.38 -12.38 1.26
CA THR A 40 -7.90 -11.30 2.13
C THR A 40 -8.13 -9.94 1.48
N GLY A 41 -7.89 -9.81 0.18
CA GLY A 41 -8.14 -8.57 -0.56
C GLY A 41 -9.62 -8.19 -0.61
N GLN A 42 -10.51 -9.16 -0.80
CA GLN A 42 -11.97 -8.94 -0.73
C GLN A 42 -12.39 -8.48 0.66
N ALA A 43 -11.93 -9.18 1.71
CA ALA A 43 -12.23 -8.81 3.10
C ALA A 43 -11.72 -7.41 3.44
N MET A 44 -10.48 -7.07 3.04
CA MET A 44 -9.90 -5.75 3.26
C MET A 44 -10.65 -4.65 2.49
N GLY A 45 -11.13 -4.95 1.27
CA GLY A 45 -11.91 -4.02 0.45
C GLY A 45 -13.29 -3.72 1.05
N GLU A 46 -14.01 -4.75 1.51
CA GLU A 46 -15.29 -4.58 2.20
C GLU A 46 -15.11 -3.85 3.54
N PHE A 47 -14.04 -4.16 4.27
CA PHE A 47 -13.69 -3.47 5.51
C PHE A 47 -13.41 -1.98 5.28
N LYS A 48 -12.66 -1.63 4.23
CA LYS A 48 -12.38 -0.22 3.88
C LYS A 48 -13.67 0.54 3.56
N LYS A 49 -14.54 -0.04 2.72
CA LYS A 49 -15.85 0.56 2.39
C LYS A 49 -16.74 0.76 3.61
N GLY A 50 -16.81 -0.24 4.49
CA GLY A 50 -17.58 -0.13 5.73
C GLY A 50 -17.04 0.97 6.63
N ARG A 51 -15.71 1.13 6.70
CA ARG A 51 -15.07 2.20 7.47
C ARG A 51 -15.37 3.59 6.89
N GLU A 52 -15.30 3.75 5.58
CA GLU A 52 -15.64 5.01 4.88
C GLU A 52 -17.12 5.40 5.11
N GLN A 53 -18.05 4.45 5.02
CA GLN A 53 -19.47 4.69 5.31
C GLN A 53 -19.71 5.13 6.74
N VAL A 54 -19.06 4.48 7.71
CA VAL A 54 -19.16 4.84 9.13
C VAL A 54 -18.61 6.24 9.37
N GLU A 55 -17.48 6.59 8.73
CA GLU A 55 -16.89 7.92 8.83
C GLU A 55 -17.80 9.01 8.24
N GLU A 56 -18.42 8.75 7.08
CA GLU A 56 -19.41 9.63 6.46
C GLU A 56 -20.67 9.80 7.33
N GLU A 57 -21.20 8.71 7.89
CA GLU A 57 -22.33 8.75 8.83
C GLU A 57 -21.98 9.54 10.11
N LEU A 58 -20.77 9.37 10.65
CA LEU A 58 -20.31 10.12 11.81
C LEU A 58 -20.15 11.61 11.49
N LYS A 59 -19.70 11.96 10.28
CA LYS A 59 -19.58 13.35 9.82
C LYS A 59 -20.95 13.99 9.67
N ASP A 60 -21.90 13.31 9.02
CA ASP A 60 -23.28 13.79 8.86
C ASP A 60 -23.99 13.97 10.22
N MET A 61 -23.76 13.06 11.17
CA MET A 61 -24.27 13.19 12.55
C MET A 61 -23.64 14.36 13.33
N GLN A 62 -22.40 14.71 13.02
CA GLN A 62 -21.67 15.81 13.67
C GLN A 62 -22.04 17.16 13.05
N ASP A 63 -22.21 17.22 11.73
CA ASP A 63 -22.66 18.39 10.97
C ASP A 63 -24.15 18.72 11.22
N GLY A 64 -24.98 17.73 11.59
CA GLY A 64 -26.34 17.95 12.09
C GLY A 64 -26.44 18.79 13.39
N LYS A 65 -25.32 19.14 14.03
CA LYS A 65 -25.24 20.00 15.23
C LYS A 65 -24.67 21.40 14.96
N SER A 66 -24.08 21.65 13.81
CA SER A 66 -23.45 22.92 13.48
C SER A 66 -23.61 23.22 11.99
N ALA A 67 -24.69 23.92 11.64
CA ALA A 67 -24.71 24.67 10.39
C ALA A 67 -23.71 25.83 10.55
N ASP A 68 -22.47 25.65 10.07
CA ASP A 68 -21.54 26.67 9.54
C ASP A 68 -20.08 26.18 9.65
N SER A 69 -19.53 25.65 8.54
CA SER A 69 -18.19 25.99 8.07
C SER A 69 -17.94 25.31 6.72
N THR A 70 -18.06 26.11 5.68
CA THR A 70 -17.38 25.90 4.41
C THR A 70 -15.87 25.87 4.66
N LEU A 71 -15.14 25.03 3.90
CA LEU A 71 -13.68 25.01 3.64
C LEU A 71 -12.85 23.92 4.35
N ASP A 72 -11.87 23.43 3.58
CA ASP A 72 -10.78 22.46 3.84
C ASP A 72 -11.23 20.98 3.72
N ASP A 73 -10.75 20.12 2.81
CA ASP A 73 -9.42 19.96 2.19
C ASP A 73 -9.51 20.05 0.63
N GLU A 74 -8.80 20.94 -0.07
CA GLU A 74 -7.36 20.84 -0.43
C GLU A 74 -7.00 19.61 -1.29
N ASP A 75 -7.78 19.35 -2.34
CA ASP A 75 -7.22 18.88 -3.62
C ASP A 75 -6.61 20.11 -4.34
N ASP A 76 -5.28 20.33 -4.29
CA ASP A 76 -4.50 20.99 -5.38
C ASP A 76 -2.99 21.26 -5.10
N ASP A 77 -2.40 20.92 -3.94
CA ASP A 77 -0.98 21.26 -3.66
C ASP A 77 0.01 20.08 -3.71
N LEU A 78 0.06 19.31 -4.81
CA LEU A 78 1.18 18.39 -5.09
C LEU A 78 1.77 18.46 -6.51
N ASP A 79 1.23 19.29 -7.41
CA ASP A 79 1.79 19.46 -8.76
C ASP A 79 2.84 20.59 -8.87
N GLU A 80 3.13 21.30 -7.77
CA GLU A 80 4.08 22.42 -7.75
C GLU A 80 5.36 22.12 -6.93
N LEU A 81 5.98 20.95 -7.13
CA LEU A 81 7.28 20.64 -6.52
C LEU A 81 8.35 20.04 -7.44
N GLU A 82 8.09 19.92 -8.75
CA GLU A 82 9.12 19.46 -9.71
C GLU A 82 9.52 20.49 -10.78
N THR A 83 8.83 21.63 -10.91
CA THR A 83 9.10 22.62 -11.97
C THR A 83 10.01 23.79 -11.56
N GLU A 84 10.43 23.89 -10.30
CA GLU A 84 11.38 24.92 -9.80
C GLU A 84 12.73 24.36 -9.30
N THR A 85 13.12 23.13 -9.64
CA THR A 85 14.55 22.76 -9.69
C THR A 85 15.07 22.88 -11.12
N GLU A 86 14.75 24.01 -11.76
CA GLU A 86 15.55 24.52 -12.85
C GLU A 86 16.74 25.31 -12.25
N LYS A 87 17.85 25.40 -12.99
CA LYS A 87 18.69 26.63 -13.05
C LYS A 87 19.71 26.98 -11.95
N GLU A 88 19.95 26.17 -10.90
CA GLU A 88 21.08 26.41 -9.93
C GLU A 88 22.20 25.35 -9.97
N THR A 89 22.26 24.49 -11.00
CA THR A 89 23.48 23.70 -11.32
C THR A 89 23.81 23.77 -12.80
N SER A 90 23.99 24.99 -13.27
CA SER A 90 24.78 25.28 -14.47
C SER A 90 25.65 26.48 -14.18
N ALA A 91 26.68 26.27 -13.36
CA ALA A 91 27.90 27.09 -13.33
C ALA A 91 29.10 26.15 -13.16
#